data_AF-Q8RJ44-F1
#
_entry.id   AF-Q8RJ44-F1
#
_cell.length_a   1.000
_cell.length_b   1.000
_cell.length_c   1.000
_cell.angle_alpha   90.00
_cell.angle_beta   90.00
_cell.angle_gamma   90.00
#
_symmetry.space_group_name_H-M   'P 1'
#
loop_
_entity.id
_entity.type
_entity.pdbx_description
1 polymer ?
#
loop_
_entity_poly.entity_id
_entity_poly.type
_entity_poly.pdbx_seq_one_letter_code
_entity_poly.pdbx_strand_id
1 'polypeptide(L)'
;EHDNIFEIGSGKGHFTLELVQRCNFVTAIEIDHKLCKTTENKLVDHDNFQVLNKDILQFKFPKNQSYKIFGNIPYNISTDIIRKIVFDSIADEIYLIVEYGFAKRLLNTKRSLALLLMAEVDISILS
;
A
#
# COMPACT_ATOMS: atom_id res chain seq x y z
N GLU A 1 7.09 12.88 9.06
CA GLU A 1 6.02 13.74 9.63
C GLU A 1 5.29 14.60 8.59
N HIS A 2 5.56 14.49 7.28
CA HIS A 2 4.83 15.23 6.23
C HIS A 2 4.35 14.38 5.05
N ASP A 3 4.46 13.05 5.16
CA ASP A 3 4.19 12.16 4.03
C ASP A 3 2.68 11.98 3.83
N ASN A 4 2.22 12.06 2.57
CA ASN A 4 0.91 11.58 2.17
C ASN A 4 1.01 10.08 1.89
N ILE A 5 0.10 9.29 2.46
CA ILE A 5 0.14 7.83 2.37
C ILE A 5 -1.07 7.31 1.61
N PHE A 6 -0.84 6.37 0.71
CA PHE A 6 -1.88 5.46 0.22
C PHE A 6 -1.78 4.12 0.95
N GLU A 7 -2.85 3.72 1.64
CA GLU A 7 -2.95 2.41 2.27
C GLU A 7 -3.69 1.43 1.35
N ILE A 8 -3.10 0.28 1.07
CA ILE A 8 -3.71 -0.80 0.29
C ILE A 8 -4.37 -1.80 1.23
N GLY A 9 -5.72 -1.79 1.25
CA GLY A 9 -6.53 -2.64 2.11
C GLY A 9 -6.49 -2.19 3.56
N SER A 10 -7.41 -1.32 3.97
CA SER A 10 -7.48 -0.86 5.37
C SER A 10 -8.02 -1.94 6.32
N GLY A 11 -8.79 -2.89 5.80
CA GLY A 11 -9.43 -3.92 6.58
C GLY A 11 -10.30 -3.31 7.69
N LYS A 12 -9.93 -3.58 8.95
CA LYS A 12 -10.65 -3.01 10.11
C LYS A 12 -10.07 -1.67 10.59
N GLY A 13 -9.17 -1.05 9.85
CA GLY A 13 -8.59 0.27 10.14
C GLY A 13 -7.49 0.29 11.21
N HIS A 14 -6.86 -0.86 11.52
CA HIS A 14 -5.82 -0.91 12.56
C HIS A 14 -4.57 -0.14 12.15
N PHE A 15 -4.04 -0.40 10.95
CA PHE A 15 -2.89 0.35 10.45
C PHE A 15 -3.28 1.77 10.03
N THR A 16 -4.47 1.96 9.45
CA THR A 16 -4.99 3.30 9.14
C THR A 16 -4.92 4.23 10.36
N LEU A 17 -5.35 3.76 11.54
CA LEU A 17 -5.31 4.52 12.80
C LEU A 17 -3.88 4.95 13.17
N GLU A 18 -2.91 4.05 13.07
CA GLU A 18 -1.51 4.37 13.36
C GLU A 18 -0.90 5.32 12.32
N LEU A 19 -1.29 5.16 11.05
CA LEU A 19 -0.81 6.00 9.95
C LEU A 19 -1.32 7.44 10.08
N VAL A 20 -2.59 7.66 10.42
CA VAL A 20 -3.13 9.03 10.59
C VAL A 20 -2.49 9.79 11.74
N GLN A 21 -1.98 9.09 12.75
CA GLN A 21 -1.27 9.72 13.87
C GLN A 21 0.17 10.12 13.50
N ARG A 22 0.77 9.51 12.48
CA ARG A 22 2.19 9.69 12.12
C ARG A 22 2.43 10.46 10.82
N CYS A 23 1.44 10.47 9.94
CA CYS A 23 1.54 10.96 8.57
C CYS A 23 0.67 12.19 8.34
N ASN A 24 0.92 12.91 7.24
CA ASN A 24 0.17 14.13 6.93
C ASN A 24 -1.27 13.84 6.55
N PHE A 25 -1.48 12.91 5.61
CA PHE A 25 -2.82 12.51 5.17
C PHE A 25 -2.80 11.06 4.68
N VAL A 26 -3.86 10.30 4.98
CA VAL A 26 -3.99 8.89 4.58
C VAL A 26 -5.16 8.70 3.63
N THR A 27 -4.91 8.14 2.46
CA THR A 27 -5.95 7.65 1.55
C THR A 27 -5.98 6.13 1.59
N ALA A 28 -6.96 5.56 2.30
CA ALA A 28 -7.18 4.13 2.36
C ALA A 28 -7.96 3.64 1.14
N ILE A 29 -7.46 2.63 0.45
CA ILE A 29 -8.10 1.99 -0.71
C ILE A 29 -8.54 0.59 -0.29
N GLU A 30 -9.85 0.38 -0.17
CA GLU A 30 -10.42 -0.88 0.31
C GLU A 30 -11.52 -1.36 -0.63
N ILE A 31 -11.50 -2.64 -1.01
CA ILE A 31 -12.45 -3.20 -1.97
C ILE A 31 -13.76 -3.60 -1.30
N ASP A 32 -13.73 -4.00 -0.03
CA ASP A 32 -14.91 -4.37 0.74
C ASP A 32 -15.56 -3.13 1.38
N HIS A 33 -16.78 -2.82 0.94
CA HIS A 33 -17.55 -1.67 1.42
C HIS A 33 -17.82 -1.71 2.95
N LYS A 34 -18.03 -2.89 3.54
CA LYS A 34 -18.25 -3.04 4.98
C LYS A 34 -16.97 -2.73 5.77
N LEU A 35 -15.81 -3.12 5.23
CA LEU A 35 -14.51 -2.79 5.80
C LEU A 35 -14.20 -1.30 5.68
N CYS A 36 -14.61 -0.66 4.58
CA CYS A 36 -14.54 0.80 4.45
C CYS A 36 -15.29 1.49 5.60
N LYS A 37 -16.55 1.10 5.84
CA LYS A 37 -17.35 1.67 6.94
C LYS A 37 -16.77 1.38 8.32
N THR A 38 -16.19 0.18 8.49
CA THR A 38 -15.51 -0.20 9.74
C THR A 38 -14.29 0.69 10.00
N THR A 39 -13.53 1.00 8.94
CA THR A 39 -12.37 1.90 8.99
C THR A 39 -12.81 3.32 9.35
N GLU A 40 -13.80 3.88 8.65
CA GLU A 40 -14.35 5.22 8.97
C GLU A 40 -14.81 5.34 10.42
N ASN A 41 -15.56 4.36 10.92
CA ASN A 41 -16.06 4.37 12.30
C ASN A 41 -14.93 4.31 13.33
N LYS A 42 -13.83 3.61 13.01
CA LYS A 42 -12.67 3.50 13.90
C LYS A 42 -11.87 4.80 13.96
N LEU A 43 -11.90 5.60 12.89
CA LEU A 43 -11.14 6.83 12.75
C LEU A 43 -12.01 8.09 12.93
N VAL A 44 -13.15 7.97 13.62
CA VAL A 44 -14.12 9.08 13.80
C VAL A 44 -13.53 10.35 14.42
N ASP A 45 -12.47 10.22 15.23
CA ASP A 45 -11.79 11.33 15.90
C ASP A 45 -10.60 11.91 15.10
N HIS A 46 -10.43 11.51 13.83
CA HIS A 46 -9.35 11.96 12.95
C HIS A 46 -9.90 12.61 11.67
N ASP A 47 -9.29 13.71 11.23
CA ASP A 47 -9.75 14.43 10.02
C ASP A 47 -8.81 14.25 8.82
N ASN A 48 -7.59 13.77 9.05
CA ASN A 48 -6.54 13.71 8.04
C ASN A 48 -6.55 12.37 7.27
N PHE A 49 -7.74 11.90 6.89
CA PHE A 49 -7.86 10.69 6.07
C PHE A 49 -9.10 10.70 5.17
N GLN A 50 -9.08 9.79 4.19
CA GLN A 50 -10.25 9.40 3.43
C GLN A 50 -10.22 7.90 3.15
N VAL A 51 -11.41 7.30 3.01
CA VAL A 51 -11.56 5.89 2.63
C VAL A 51 -12.23 5.83 1.26
N LEU A 52 -11.57 5.19 0.30
CA LEU A 52 -12.05 5.00 -1.05
C LEU A 52 -12.41 3.54 -1.26
N ASN A 53 -13.71 3.28 -1.48
CA ASN A 53 -14.15 1.94 -1.86
C ASN A 53 -13.83 1.66 -3.34
N LYS A 54 -12.62 1.15 -3.61
CA LYS A 54 -12.08 0.93 -4.96
C LYS A 54 -11.22 -0.33 -5.01
N ASP A 55 -11.12 -0.90 -6.20
CA ASP A 55 -10.12 -1.93 -6.52
C ASP A 55 -8.75 -1.25 -6.75
N ILE A 56 -7.74 -1.65 -5.98
CA ILE A 56 -6.37 -1.16 -6.10
C ILE A 56 -5.78 -1.36 -7.49
N LEU A 57 -6.12 -2.45 -8.19
CA LEU A 57 -5.60 -2.75 -9.52
C LEU A 57 -6.14 -1.75 -10.56
N GLN A 58 -7.31 -1.16 -10.31
CA GLN A 58 -7.95 -0.15 -11.16
C GLN A 58 -7.71 1.28 -10.69
N PHE A 59 -7.16 1.47 -9.49
CA PHE A 59 -6.92 2.78 -8.92
C PHE A 59 -5.89 3.58 -9.72
N LYS A 60 -6.10 4.89 -9.88
CA LYS A 60 -5.17 5.79 -10.58
C LYS A 60 -4.50 6.68 -9.55
N PHE A 61 -3.19 6.49 -9.37
CA PHE A 61 -2.41 7.31 -8.46
C PHE A 61 -2.14 8.71 -9.04
N PRO A 62 -1.95 9.73 -8.18
CA PRO A 62 -1.48 11.04 -8.61
C PRO A 62 -0.15 10.94 -9.35
N LYS A 63 0.04 11.76 -10.39
CA LYS A 63 1.30 11.79 -11.18
C LYS A 63 2.17 13.02 -10.92
N ASN A 64 1.72 13.93 -10.06
CA ASN A 64 2.34 15.24 -9.85
C ASN A 64 2.46 15.59 -8.36
N GLN A 65 2.54 14.56 -7.50
CA GLN A 65 2.59 14.71 -6.05
C GLN A 65 3.49 13.63 -5.47
N SER A 66 4.31 13.97 -4.49
CA SER A 66 5.06 13.00 -3.69
C SER A 66 4.15 12.33 -2.66
N TYR A 67 4.24 11.00 -2.60
CA TYR A 67 3.50 10.17 -1.67
C TYR A 67 4.23 8.85 -1.46
N LYS A 68 3.88 8.16 -0.38
CA LYS A 68 4.37 6.83 -0.05
C LYS A 68 3.21 5.85 0.00
N ILE A 69 3.53 4.56 -0.04
CA ILE A 69 2.53 3.49 0.00
C ILE A 69 2.80 2.60 1.21
N PHE A 70 1.72 2.20 1.89
CA PHE A 70 1.72 1.12 2.87
C PHE A 70 0.67 0.07 2.49
N GLY A 71 0.90 -1.20 2.79
CA GLY A 71 -0.14 -2.22 2.63
C GLY A 71 0.15 -3.54 3.33
N ASN A 72 -0.85 -4.08 4.03
CA ASN A 72 -0.86 -5.47 4.46
C ASN A 72 -1.64 -6.30 3.44
N ILE A 73 -0.95 -6.75 2.40
CA ILE A 73 -1.62 -7.20 1.18
C ILE A 73 -1.85 -8.72 1.18
N PRO A 74 -2.97 -9.19 0.62
CA PRO A 74 -3.27 -10.61 0.58
C PRO A 74 -2.37 -11.35 -0.43
N TYR A 75 -1.99 -12.58 -0.10
CA TYR A 75 -1.03 -13.37 -0.87
C TYR A 75 -1.49 -13.63 -2.32
N ASN A 76 -2.78 -13.90 -2.52
CA ASN A 76 -3.34 -14.33 -3.80
C ASN A 76 -3.19 -13.30 -4.93
N ILE A 77 -3.05 -12.01 -4.60
CA ILE A 77 -2.88 -10.92 -5.57
C ILE A 77 -1.62 -10.08 -5.30
N SER A 78 -0.68 -10.55 -4.47
CA SER A 78 0.51 -9.76 -4.11
C SER A 78 1.38 -9.43 -5.33
N THR A 79 1.49 -10.34 -6.30
CA THR A 79 2.23 -10.09 -7.55
C THR A 79 1.61 -8.94 -8.34
N ASP A 80 0.28 -8.95 -8.49
CA ASP A 80 -0.43 -7.94 -9.28
C ASP A 80 -0.40 -6.58 -8.59
N ILE A 81 -0.56 -6.55 -7.27
CA ILE A 81 -0.46 -5.32 -6.47
C ILE A 81 0.95 -4.72 -6.59
N ILE A 82 2.01 -5.51 -6.41
CA ILE A 82 3.38 -4.98 -6.50
C ILE A 82 3.66 -4.42 -7.89
N ARG A 83 3.25 -5.13 -8.95
CA ARG A 83 3.39 -4.62 -10.32
C ARG A 83 2.61 -3.32 -10.51
N LYS A 84 1.38 -3.26 -10.00
CA LYS A 84 0.53 -2.07 -10.06
C LYS A 84 1.21 -0.85 -9.42
N ILE A 85 1.73 -1.00 -8.21
CA ILE A 85 2.26 0.15 -7.47
C ILE A 85 3.69 0.53 -7.85
N VAL A 86 4.49 -0.42 -8.34
CA VAL A 86 5.87 -0.11 -8.80
C VAL A 86 5.86 0.44 -10.21
N PHE A 87 5.04 -0.09 -11.13
CA PHE A 87 5.08 0.32 -12.54
C PHE A 87 4.00 1.31 -12.97
N ASP A 88 2.90 1.45 -12.21
CA ASP A 88 1.78 2.36 -12.54
C ASP A 88 1.50 3.37 -11.39
N SER A 89 2.51 3.62 -10.57
CA SER A 89 2.54 4.70 -9.59
C SER A 89 3.94 5.33 -9.55
N ILE A 90 4.04 6.51 -8.94
CA ILE A 90 5.30 7.23 -8.72
C ILE A 90 5.64 7.37 -7.22
N ALA A 91 5.21 6.40 -6.41
CA ALA A 91 5.48 6.44 -4.97
C ALA A 91 6.99 6.42 -4.69
N ASP A 92 7.47 7.35 -3.86
CA ASP A 92 8.90 7.47 -3.54
C ASP A 92 9.36 6.31 -2.63
N GLU A 93 8.45 5.76 -1.83
CA GLU A 93 8.74 4.69 -0.89
C GLU A 93 7.51 3.80 -0.67
N ILE A 94 7.74 2.48 -0.59
CA ILE A 94 6.68 1.47 -0.53
C ILE A 94 6.98 0.47 0.58
N TYR A 95 6.09 0.38 1.56
CA TYR A 95 6.14 -0.57 2.67
C TYR A 95 5.04 -1.61 2.54
N LEU A 96 5.41 -2.89 2.44
CA LEU A 96 4.44 -3.98 2.33
C LEU A 96 4.69 -5.06 3.37
N ILE A 97 3.60 -5.57 3.95
CA ILE A 97 3.59 -6.84 4.67
C ILE A 97 3.12 -7.91 3.69
N VAL A 98 3.95 -8.93 3.50
CA VAL A 98 3.72 -10.07 2.60
C VAL A 98 4.21 -11.36 3.25
N GLU A 99 3.81 -12.50 2.70
CA GLU A 99 4.35 -13.78 3.17
C GLU A 99 5.88 -13.84 3.00
N TYR A 100 6.56 -14.43 3.99
CA TYR A 100 8.02 -14.51 4.01
C TYR A 100 8.61 -15.19 2.76
N GLY A 101 7.99 -16.29 2.29
CA GLY A 101 8.42 -16.97 1.07
C GLY A 101 8.27 -16.10 -0.19
N PHE A 102 7.25 -15.23 -0.21
CA PHE A 102 7.07 -14.25 -1.28
C PHE A 102 8.11 -13.14 -1.22
N ALA A 103 8.38 -12.56 -0.03
CA ALA A 103 9.45 -11.58 0.15
C ALA A 103 10.81 -12.09 -0.34
N LYS A 104 11.18 -13.34 0.00
CA LYS A 104 12.41 -13.98 -0.51
C LYS A 104 12.43 -14.14 -2.02
N ARG A 105 11.28 -14.37 -2.66
CA ARG A 105 11.16 -14.48 -4.12
C ARG A 105 11.40 -13.14 -4.82
N LEU A 106 11.06 -12.01 -4.19
CA LEU A 106 11.31 -10.67 -4.73
C LEU A 106 12.80 -10.33 -4.80
N LEU A 107 13.63 -10.98 -3.98
CA LEU A 107 15.09 -10.84 -3.99
C LEU A 107 15.82 -11.88 -4.86
N ASN A 108 15.08 -12.81 -5.47
CA ASN A 108 15.69 -13.93 -6.20
C ASN A 108 15.83 -13.61 -7.69
N THR A 109 17.05 -13.28 -8.13
CA THR A 109 17.40 -12.94 -9.52
C THR A 109 17.16 -14.06 -10.53
N LYS A 110 16.87 -15.30 -10.09
CA LYS A 110 16.40 -16.38 -10.98
C LYS A 110 14.93 -16.23 -11.37
N ARG A 111 14.21 -15.23 -10.86
CA ARG A 111 12.80 -14.97 -11.17
C ARG A 111 12.65 -13.65 -11.94
N SER A 112 11.87 -13.69 -13.00
CA SER A 112 11.61 -12.52 -13.86
C SER A 112 11.04 -11.33 -13.08
N LEU A 113 10.13 -11.57 -12.13
CA LEU A 113 9.55 -10.50 -11.32
C LEU A 113 10.62 -9.74 -10.51
N ALA A 114 11.57 -10.44 -9.90
CA ALA A 114 12.63 -9.80 -9.12
C ALA A 114 13.49 -8.89 -10.00
N LEU A 115 13.91 -9.41 -11.17
CA LEU A 115 14.72 -8.64 -12.12
C LEU A 115 13.99 -7.39 -12.63
N LEU A 116 12.69 -7.49 -12.90
CA LEU A 116 11.88 -6.37 -13.35
C LEU A 116 11.75 -5.29 -12.26
N LEU A 117 11.52 -5.70 -11.01
CA LEU A 117 11.35 -4.75 -9.91
C LEU A 117 12.67 -4.07 -9.54
N MET A 118 13.78 -4.81 -9.52
CA MET A 118 15.12 -4.29 -9.19
C MET A 118 15.64 -3.25 -10.20
N ALA A 119 15.04 -3.16 -11.40
CA ALA A 119 15.37 -2.11 -12.36
C ALA A 119 14.74 -0.76 -11.99
N GLU A 120 13.65 -0.76 -11.21
CA GLU A 120 12.90 0.44 -10.82
C GLU A 120 13.13 0.83 -9.35
N VAL A 121 13.27 -0.17 -8.46
CA VAL A 121 13.31 0.04 -7.01
C VAL A 121 14.31 -0.87 -6.31
N ASP A 122 14.89 -0.36 -5.23
CA ASP A 122 15.64 -1.18 -4.28
C ASP A 122 14.68 -1.93 -3.35
N ILE A 123 15.00 -3.19 -3.05
CA ILE A 123 14.15 -4.07 -2.24
C ILE A 123 14.94 -4.53 -1.01
N SER A 124 14.39 -4.29 0.18
CA SER A 124 14.94 -4.78 1.45
C SER A 124 13.86 -5.43 2.30
N ILE A 125 14.19 -6.57 2.93
CA ILE A 125 13.32 -7.19 3.93
C ILE A 125 13.68 -6.61 5.30
N LEU A 126 12.71 -5.97 5.94
CA LEU A 126 12.85 -5.43 7.29
C LEU A 126 12.75 -6.57 8.31
N SER A 127 13.65 -6.55 9.30
CA SER A 127 13.75 -7.53 10.39
C SER A 127 13.43 -6.90 11.73
#